data_AF-A0AAP0YX87-F1
#
_entry.id   AF-A0AAP0YX87-F1
#
_cell.length_a   1.000
_cell.length_b   1.000
_cell.length_c   1.000
_cell.angle_alpha   90.00
_cell.angle_beta   90.00
_cell.angle_gamma   90.00
#
_symmetry.space_group_name_H-M   'P 1'
#
loop_
_entity.id
_entity.type
_entity.pdbx_description
1 polymer ?
#
loop_
_entity_poly.entity_id
_entity_poly.type
_entity_poly.pdbx_seq_one_letter_code
_entity_poly.pdbx_strand_id
1 'polypeptide(L)'
;MLIHLTPRYYNKYSDVLVDLIDVTIPELNLTLKSGVDLKVTTPFTNKLYNVVCRKKGRKAVNGIFIKTDKPLSDFTVITRWVVDAEVSTHQVHYHVMDSDFDAVTTEKIMWNGWRSKSQFKNRIESNMWERLSEKRQSSMLTLPEDLGAEVDETDWIYNERDEKGFIRHRTEQIEIPTVEPERLTLQLSPTRRIPATDDAFSAEVVVYPMTVKQGDNSQFGVAIVPLDDWIEEMRREHYLREWGETMIIPVLEEIRERSPLFISNTNDLLNKANAFSKTFNSLSSQDREDVTEELQSVVFIVSYETPETVE
;
A
#
# COMPACT_ATOMS: atom_id res chain seq x y z
N MET A 1 -0.79 -16.45 11.35
CA MET A 1 -0.91 -14.99 11.43
C MET A 1 -2.33 -14.52 11.29
N LEU A 2 -2.75 -13.57 12.14
CA LEU A 2 -4.03 -12.86 12.04
C LEU A 2 -3.81 -11.45 11.48
N ILE A 3 -4.43 -11.17 10.34
CA ILE A 3 -4.29 -9.91 9.61
C ILE A 3 -5.59 -9.12 9.73
N HIS A 4 -5.52 -7.89 10.26
CA HIS A 4 -6.62 -6.94 10.32
C HIS A 4 -6.50 -5.88 9.23
N LEU A 5 -7.34 -5.99 8.20
CA LEU A 5 -7.38 -5.05 7.10
C LEU A 5 -8.55 -4.09 7.27
N THR A 6 -8.31 -2.82 7.03
CA THR A 6 -9.33 -1.76 7.08
C THR A 6 -9.40 -0.97 5.75
N PRO A 7 -9.60 -1.64 4.59
CA PRO A 7 -9.76 -0.93 3.34
C PRO A 7 -10.93 0.03 3.44
N ARG A 8 -10.70 1.28 3.05
CA ARG A 8 -11.68 2.35 3.24
C ARG A 8 -11.58 3.38 2.14
N TYR A 9 -12.71 4.05 1.92
CA TYR A 9 -12.84 5.19 1.03
C TYR A 9 -13.28 6.39 1.87
N TYR A 10 -12.54 7.49 1.79
CA TYR A 10 -12.94 8.76 2.38
C TYR A 10 -13.74 9.57 1.36
N ASN A 11 -15.04 9.71 1.62
CA ASN A 11 -15.94 10.50 0.81
C ASN A 11 -16.53 11.64 1.67
N LYS A 12 -16.08 12.87 1.39
CA LYS A 12 -16.64 14.07 2.02
C LYS A 12 -17.78 14.71 1.23
N TYR A 13 -18.09 14.18 0.04
CA TYR A 13 -19.04 14.72 -0.91
C TYR A 13 -20.34 13.91 -0.88
N SER A 14 -21.45 14.55 -0.52
CA SER A 14 -22.74 13.86 -0.41
C SER A 14 -23.35 13.46 -1.75
N ASP A 15 -22.89 14.08 -2.84
CA ASP A 15 -23.33 13.90 -4.22
C ASP A 15 -22.48 12.90 -5.01
N VAL A 16 -21.32 12.50 -4.49
CA VAL A 16 -20.47 11.46 -5.08
C VAL A 16 -20.93 10.09 -4.60
N LEU A 17 -21.34 9.23 -5.54
CA LEU A 17 -21.79 7.86 -5.24
C LEU A 17 -20.59 6.93 -5.19
N VAL A 18 -20.45 6.19 -4.09
CA VAL A 18 -19.33 5.27 -3.86
C VAL A 18 -19.85 3.90 -3.45
N ASP A 19 -19.50 2.89 -4.24
CA ASP A 19 -19.81 1.49 -3.98
C ASP A 19 -18.56 0.61 -4.10
N LEU A 20 -18.48 -0.45 -3.29
CA LEU A 20 -17.38 -1.42 -3.36
C LEU A 20 -17.64 -2.43 -4.48
N ILE A 21 -16.61 -2.78 -5.24
CA ILE A 21 -16.60 -3.91 -6.18
C ILE A 21 -16.05 -5.15 -5.48
N ASP A 22 -14.77 -5.11 -5.10
CA ASP A 22 -14.07 -6.20 -4.42
C ASP A 22 -12.80 -5.73 -3.69
N VAL A 23 -12.27 -6.64 -2.87
CA VAL A 23 -10.93 -6.57 -2.28
C VAL A 23 -10.16 -7.82 -2.70
N THR A 24 -8.96 -7.64 -3.24
CA THR A 24 -8.07 -8.74 -3.65
C THR A 24 -6.74 -8.66 -2.91
N ILE A 25 -6.26 -9.81 -2.42
CA ILE A 25 -4.93 -10.00 -1.83
C ILE A 25 -4.25 -11.14 -2.61
N PRO A 26 -3.42 -10.83 -3.62
CA PRO A 26 -2.82 -11.82 -4.50
C PRO A 26 -1.97 -12.86 -3.75
N GLU A 27 -1.20 -12.44 -2.75
CA GLU A 27 -0.36 -13.30 -1.91
C GLU A 27 -1.15 -14.32 -1.09
N LEU A 28 -2.47 -14.17 -1.02
CA LEU A 28 -3.38 -15.07 -0.33
C LEU A 28 -4.33 -15.80 -1.28
N ASN A 29 -4.16 -15.62 -2.61
CA ASN A 29 -5.10 -16.05 -3.63
C ASN A 29 -6.57 -15.72 -3.27
N LEU A 30 -6.78 -14.55 -2.67
CA LEU A 30 -8.03 -14.18 -2.03
C LEU A 30 -8.67 -13.01 -2.74
N THR A 31 -9.86 -13.23 -3.32
CA THR A 31 -10.72 -12.16 -3.86
C THR A 31 -12.09 -12.22 -3.19
N LEU A 32 -12.41 -11.18 -2.44
CA LEU A 32 -13.65 -11.04 -1.68
C LEU A 32 -14.58 -10.05 -2.38
N LYS A 33 -15.80 -10.46 -2.70
CA LYS A 33 -16.73 -9.66 -3.52
C LYS A 33 -17.75 -8.90 -2.69
N SER A 34 -18.03 -7.66 -3.10
CA SER A 34 -19.13 -6.88 -2.54
C SER A 34 -20.47 -7.58 -2.78
N GLY A 35 -21.35 -7.53 -1.79
CA GLY A 35 -22.66 -8.17 -1.85
C GLY A 35 -22.64 -9.69 -1.69
N VAL A 36 -21.48 -10.34 -1.68
CA VAL A 36 -21.32 -11.78 -1.39
C VAL A 36 -20.60 -11.95 -0.06
N ASP A 37 -19.32 -11.59 -0.03
CA ASP A 37 -18.42 -11.74 1.12
C ASP A 37 -18.37 -10.46 1.96
N LEU A 38 -18.52 -9.31 1.29
CA LEU A 38 -18.29 -7.99 1.84
C LEU A 38 -19.54 -7.10 1.77
N LYS A 39 -19.56 -6.10 2.62
CA LYS A 39 -20.46 -4.95 2.58
C LYS A 39 -19.70 -3.70 3.03
N VAL A 40 -20.18 -2.53 2.65
CA VAL A 40 -19.65 -1.25 3.10
C VAL A 40 -20.44 -0.76 4.32
N THR A 41 -19.76 -0.21 5.32
CA THR A 41 -20.39 0.46 6.46
C THR A 41 -19.66 1.72 6.84
N THR A 42 -20.31 2.60 7.61
CA THR A 42 -19.71 3.83 8.15
C THR A 42 -19.56 3.68 9.68
N PRO A 43 -18.49 3.04 10.18
CA PRO A 43 -18.34 2.76 11.61
C PRO A 43 -18.03 4.01 12.45
N PHE A 44 -17.56 5.09 11.82
CA PHE A 44 -17.16 6.33 12.48
C PHE A 44 -18.29 7.36 12.53
N THR A 45 -18.28 8.22 13.56
CA THR A 45 -19.35 9.20 13.83
C THR A 45 -19.47 10.26 12.74
N ASN A 46 -18.37 10.66 12.11
CA ASN A 46 -18.38 11.65 11.02
C ASN A 46 -19.06 11.14 9.74
N LYS A 47 -19.25 9.82 9.59
CA LYS A 47 -19.83 9.13 8.43
C LYS A 47 -19.16 9.44 7.08
N LEU A 48 -17.93 9.94 7.10
CA LEU A 48 -17.18 10.26 5.87
C LEU A 48 -16.40 9.05 5.34
N TYR A 49 -16.21 8.02 6.15
CA TYR A 49 -15.46 6.83 5.78
C TYR A 49 -16.40 5.67 5.47
N ASN A 50 -16.35 5.23 4.22
CA ASN A 50 -16.91 3.98 3.74
C ASN A 50 -15.87 2.88 3.99
N VAL A 51 -16.12 2.03 4.97
CA VAL A 51 -15.20 0.97 5.38
C VAL A 51 -15.71 -0.39 4.92
N VAL A 52 -14.81 -1.16 4.31
CA VAL A 52 -15.07 -2.54 3.94
C VAL A 52 -15.19 -3.40 5.19
N CYS A 53 -16.26 -4.19 5.27
CA CYS A 53 -16.42 -5.19 6.30
C CYS A 53 -17.05 -6.48 5.78
N ARG A 54 -16.95 -7.55 6.55
CA ARG A 54 -17.60 -8.82 6.23
C ARG A 54 -19.11 -8.64 6.16
N LYS A 55 -19.75 -9.26 5.16
CA LYS A 55 -21.21 -9.33 5.03
C LYS A 55 -21.81 -10.28 6.07
N LYS A 56 -21.76 -9.88 7.34
CA LYS A 56 -22.33 -10.63 8.47
C LYS A 56 -22.99 -9.67 9.45
N GLY A 57 -24.21 -10.00 9.87
CA GLY A 57 -24.98 -9.22 10.84
C GLY A 57 -25.25 -7.77 10.41
N ARG A 58 -25.74 -6.97 11.37
CA ARG A 58 -26.11 -5.54 11.17
C ARG A 58 -25.11 -4.55 11.79
N LYS A 59 -24.18 -5.02 12.63
CA LYS A 59 -23.19 -4.16 13.29
C LYS A 59 -22.25 -3.56 12.23
N ALA A 60 -22.02 -2.26 12.31
CA ALA A 60 -20.96 -1.59 11.57
C ALA A 60 -19.63 -1.84 12.27
N VAL A 61 -18.76 -2.60 11.60
CA VAL A 61 -17.42 -2.97 12.06
C VAL A 61 -16.37 -2.33 11.16
N ASN A 62 -15.21 -2.02 11.72
CA ASN A 62 -14.08 -1.42 11.04
C ASN A 62 -13.20 -2.54 10.50
N GLY A 63 -13.32 -2.85 9.21
CA GLY A 63 -12.43 -3.80 8.55
C GLY A 63 -12.89 -5.26 8.53
N ILE A 64 -11.94 -6.12 8.18
CA ILE A 64 -12.05 -7.57 8.08
C ILE A 64 -10.83 -8.23 8.73
N PHE A 65 -11.01 -9.48 9.19
CA PHE A 65 -9.89 -10.33 9.56
C PHE A 65 -9.63 -11.38 8.50
N ILE A 66 -8.35 -11.70 8.33
CA ILE A 66 -7.87 -12.82 7.54
C ILE A 66 -6.90 -13.62 8.42
N LYS A 67 -7.08 -14.93 8.48
CA LYS A 67 -6.19 -15.86 9.17
C LYS A 67 -5.41 -16.65 8.13
N THR A 68 -4.10 -16.55 8.18
CA THR A 68 -3.19 -17.25 7.28
C THR A 68 -2.64 -18.53 7.90
N ASP A 69 -2.27 -19.48 7.05
CA ASP A 69 -1.58 -20.73 7.40
C ASP A 69 -0.14 -20.52 7.88
N LYS A 70 0.55 -19.49 7.37
CA LYS A 70 1.93 -19.12 7.74
C LYS A 70 2.13 -17.59 7.82
N PRO A 71 3.22 -17.10 8.44
CA PRO A 71 3.54 -15.68 8.47
C PRO A 71 3.67 -15.08 7.06
N LEU A 72 3.28 -13.81 6.93
CA LEU A 72 3.29 -13.06 5.68
C LEU A 72 4.08 -11.76 5.91
N SER A 73 5.23 -11.61 5.25
CA SER A 73 6.12 -10.45 5.40
C SER A 73 5.73 -9.30 4.48
N ASP A 74 5.31 -9.61 3.26
CA ASP A 74 5.03 -8.63 2.22
C ASP A 74 3.73 -9.03 1.53
N PHE A 75 2.82 -8.08 1.34
CA PHE A 75 1.57 -8.35 0.67
C PHE A 75 0.92 -7.11 0.09
N THR A 76 0.06 -7.32 -0.90
CA THR A 76 -0.64 -6.26 -1.61
C THR A 76 -2.13 -6.35 -1.35
N VAL A 77 -2.77 -5.23 -1.02
CA VAL A 77 -4.23 -5.13 -0.91
C VAL A 77 -4.73 -4.23 -2.03
N ILE A 78 -5.51 -4.80 -2.93
CA ILE A 78 -6.13 -4.09 -4.05
C ILE A 78 -7.62 -3.97 -3.77
N THR A 79 -8.11 -2.75 -3.63
CA THR A 79 -9.53 -2.46 -3.42
C THR A 79 -10.07 -1.68 -4.60
N ARG A 80 -11.18 -2.16 -5.17
CA ARG A 80 -11.82 -1.49 -6.32
C ARG A 80 -13.18 -0.94 -5.91
N TRP A 81 -13.40 0.32 -6.26
CA TRP A 81 -14.62 1.07 -5.98
C TRP A 81 -15.25 1.53 -7.29
N VAL A 82 -16.58 1.55 -7.35
CA VAL A 82 -17.33 2.34 -8.32
C VAL A 82 -17.52 3.72 -7.71
N VAL A 83 -17.05 4.75 -8.41
CA VAL A 83 -17.18 6.17 -8.03
C VAL A 83 -17.77 6.92 -9.21
N ASP A 84 -19.02 7.37 -9.07
CA ASP A 84 -19.80 8.01 -10.15
C ASP A 84 -19.76 7.24 -11.48
N ALA A 85 -20.09 5.95 -11.40
CA ALA A 85 -20.14 4.99 -12.52
C ALA A 85 -18.80 4.63 -13.18
N GLU A 86 -17.68 5.17 -12.68
CA GLU A 86 -16.32 4.83 -13.12
C GLU A 86 -15.57 4.04 -12.03
N VAL A 87 -14.52 3.31 -12.40
CA VAL A 87 -13.77 2.48 -11.47
C VAL A 87 -12.58 3.25 -10.91
N SER A 88 -12.48 3.28 -9.58
CA SER A 88 -11.34 3.79 -8.84
C SER A 88 -10.64 2.64 -8.12
N THR A 89 -9.34 2.47 -8.33
CA THR A 89 -8.53 1.39 -7.75
C THR A 89 -7.57 1.94 -6.72
N HIS A 90 -7.56 1.32 -5.54
CA HIS A 90 -6.64 1.61 -4.46
C HIS A 90 -5.76 0.40 -4.20
N GLN A 91 -4.46 0.54 -4.41
CA GLN A 91 -3.47 -0.51 -4.25
C GLN A 91 -2.50 -0.13 -3.14
N VAL A 92 -2.41 -0.97 -2.12
CA VAL A 92 -1.53 -0.73 -0.98
C VAL A 92 -0.58 -1.89 -0.83
N HIS A 93 0.70 -1.59 -0.87
CA HIS A 93 1.79 -2.53 -0.66
C HIS A 93 2.23 -2.42 0.80
N TYR A 94 2.12 -3.52 1.52
CA TYR A 94 2.47 -3.60 2.93
C TYR A 94 3.77 -4.37 3.11
N HIS A 95 4.68 -3.80 3.90
CA HIS A 95 5.87 -4.47 4.40
C HIS A 95 5.77 -4.63 5.93
N VAL A 96 5.88 -5.86 6.42
CA VAL A 96 5.84 -6.17 7.85
C VAL A 96 7.25 -6.03 8.43
N MET A 97 7.44 -5.04 9.30
CA MET A 97 8.77 -4.60 9.77
C MET A 97 9.46 -5.56 10.75
N ASP A 98 8.70 -6.46 11.37
CA ASP A 98 9.21 -7.31 12.44
C ASP A 98 8.49 -8.66 12.47
N SER A 99 8.93 -9.58 13.32
CA SER A 99 8.31 -10.89 13.48
C SER A 99 8.03 -11.23 14.95
N ASP A 100 7.83 -10.21 15.79
CA ASP A 100 7.67 -10.40 17.24
C ASP A 100 6.34 -11.08 17.61
N PHE A 101 5.30 -10.87 16.80
CA PHE A 101 3.95 -11.34 17.06
C PHE A 101 3.28 -11.95 15.82
N ASP A 102 2.28 -12.82 16.05
CA ASP A 102 1.51 -13.49 14.99
C ASP A 102 0.28 -12.69 14.52
N ALA A 103 0.29 -11.36 14.64
CA ALA A 103 -0.79 -10.51 14.16
C ALA A 103 -0.32 -9.17 13.61
N VAL A 104 -1.05 -8.64 12.62
CA VAL A 104 -0.83 -7.29 12.07
C VAL A 104 -2.16 -6.57 11.92
N THR A 105 -2.10 -5.24 11.93
CA THR A 105 -3.27 -4.40 11.70
C THR A 105 -2.90 -3.20 10.88
N THR A 106 -3.73 -2.91 9.88
CA THR A 106 -3.62 -1.68 9.08
C THR A 106 -4.14 -0.45 9.83
N GLU A 107 -4.88 -0.64 10.91
CA GLU A 107 -5.42 0.43 11.75
C GLU A 107 -4.32 1.03 12.64
N LYS A 108 -3.76 2.17 12.21
CA LYS A 108 -2.54 2.79 12.77
C LYS A 108 -2.63 3.12 14.26
N ILE A 109 -3.81 3.51 14.74
CA ILE A 109 -4.03 3.84 16.16
C ILE A 109 -3.70 2.66 17.10
N MET A 110 -3.71 1.43 16.57
CA MET A 110 -3.42 0.20 17.31
C MET A 110 -1.94 -0.10 17.48
N TRP A 111 -1.06 0.59 16.75
CA TRP A 111 0.40 0.42 16.86
C TRP A 111 0.94 1.07 18.13
N ASN A 112 0.17 1.98 18.73
CA ASN A 112 0.54 2.67 19.96
C ASN A 112 0.14 1.87 21.20
N GLY A 113 0.94 1.98 22.26
CA GLY A 113 0.68 1.43 23.60
C GLY A 113 -0.47 2.10 24.37
N TRP A 114 -1.44 2.68 23.65
CA TRP A 114 -2.70 3.29 24.09
C TRP A 114 -2.82 3.75 25.57
N ARG A 115 -2.61 5.05 25.85
CA ARG A 115 -2.72 5.68 27.19
C ARG A 115 -1.83 5.02 28.27
N SER A 116 -1.54 5.74 29.35
CA SER A 116 -0.69 5.27 30.47
C SER A 116 -1.20 4.02 31.23
N LYS A 117 -2.29 3.40 30.78
CA LYS A 117 -2.93 2.22 31.39
C LYS A 117 -3.06 1.01 30.46
N SER A 118 -2.69 1.07 29.17
CA SER A 118 -2.60 -0.20 28.43
C SER A 118 -1.34 -0.95 28.84
N GLN A 119 -1.45 -2.27 28.85
CA GLN A 119 -0.34 -3.18 29.08
C GLN A 119 0.62 -3.27 27.88
N PHE A 120 0.28 -2.63 26.76
CA PHE A 120 1.00 -2.81 25.51
C PHE A 120 2.02 -1.70 25.27
N LYS A 121 3.12 -2.06 24.62
CA LYS A 121 4.19 -1.12 24.25
C LYS A 121 3.88 -0.42 22.93
N ASN A 122 4.58 0.67 22.60
CA ASN A 122 4.55 1.17 21.23
C ASN A 122 5.26 0.17 20.30
N ARG A 123 4.69 -0.05 19.12
CA ARG A 123 5.26 -0.93 18.07
C ARG A 123 5.98 -0.16 16.97
N ILE A 124 6.05 1.16 17.13
CA ILE A 124 6.76 2.08 16.23
C ILE A 124 7.52 3.12 17.08
N GLU A 125 8.55 3.70 16.48
CA GLU A 125 9.39 4.70 17.11
C GLU A 125 8.65 6.04 17.32
N SER A 126 9.06 6.82 18.31
CA SER A 126 8.36 8.05 18.72
C SER A 126 8.43 9.19 17.70
N ASN A 127 9.47 9.24 16.87
CA ASN A 127 9.63 10.18 15.75
C ASN A 127 8.71 9.85 14.56
N MET A 128 8.19 8.62 14.48
CA MET A 128 7.24 8.19 13.45
C MET A 128 5.80 8.67 13.74
N TRP A 129 5.61 9.49 14.78
CA TRP A 129 4.29 9.97 15.20
C TRP A 129 3.59 10.81 14.14
N GLU A 130 4.33 11.57 13.33
CA GLU A 130 3.75 12.28 12.19
C GLU A 130 3.17 11.32 11.14
N ARG A 131 3.74 10.12 10.99
CA ARG A 131 3.24 9.06 10.09
C ARG A 131 1.96 8.38 10.62
N LEU A 132 1.60 8.62 11.88
CA LEU A 132 0.41 8.08 12.55
C LEU A 132 -0.81 8.99 12.57
N SER A 133 -0.70 10.23 12.08
CA SER A 133 -1.88 11.11 12.06
C SER A 133 -3.05 10.40 11.37
N GLU A 134 -4.28 10.56 11.89
CA GLU A 134 -5.47 9.95 11.28
C GLU A 134 -5.63 10.37 9.81
N LYS A 135 -5.13 11.56 9.46
CA LYS A 135 -4.99 12.08 8.09
C LYS A 135 -4.09 11.25 7.17
N ARG A 136 -3.29 10.33 7.72
CA ARG A 136 -2.36 9.47 6.96
C ARG A 136 -2.74 8.00 7.04
N GLN A 137 -3.94 7.67 7.52
CA GLN A 137 -4.47 6.31 7.46
C GLN A 137 -4.81 5.95 6.01
N SER A 138 -4.27 4.83 5.52
CA SER A 138 -4.49 4.37 4.15
C SER A 138 -5.97 4.34 3.79
N SER A 139 -6.32 5.11 2.76
CA SER A 139 -7.67 5.34 2.30
C SER A 139 -7.66 5.72 0.82
N MET A 140 -8.65 5.25 0.06
CA MET A 140 -8.96 5.84 -1.24
C MET A 140 -9.65 7.19 -1.04
N LEU A 141 -9.36 8.17 -1.88
CA LEU A 141 -9.92 9.53 -1.81
C LEU A 141 -10.67 9.86 -3.09
N THR A 142 -11.59 10.83 -3.02
CA THR A 142 -12.20 11.41 -4.22
C THR A 142 -11.24 12.37 -4.87
N LEU A 143 -10.76 13.37 -4.11
CA LEU A 143 -9.74 14.33 -4.53
C LEU A 143 -8.51 14.24 -3.61
N PRO A 144 -7.30 14.52 -4.12
CA PRO A 144 -6.06 14.50 -3.33
C PRO A 144 -6.10 15.45 -2.13
N GLU A 145 -6.74 16.61 -2.29
CA GLU A 145 -6.79 17.66 -1.27
C GLU A 145 -7.78 17.34 -0.14
N ASP A 146 -8.48 16.19 -0.21
CA ASP A 146 -9.49 15.77 0.75
C ASP A 146 -8.99 15.62 2.19
N LEU A 147 -7.70 15.33 2.36
CA LEU A 147 -7.05 15.21 3.66
C LEU A 147 -6.23 16.46 4.05
N GLY A 148 -6.31 17.52 3.23
CA GLY A 148 -5.60 18.79 3.38
C GLY A 148 -4.35 18.90 2.49
N ALA A 149 -3.94 20.13 2.17
CA ALA A 149 -2.85 20.45 1.23
C ALA A 149 -1.45 19.97 1.68
N GLU A 150 -1.26 19.57 2.94
CA GLU A 150 0.01 19.01 3.44
C GLU A 150 0.16 17.50 3.20
N VAL A 151 -0.85 16.87 2.59
CA VAL A 151 -0.77 15.48 2.09
C VAL A 151 -0.53 15.54 0.58
N ASP A 152 0.33 16.47 0.14
CA ASP A 152 0.92 16.45 -1.21
C ASP A 152 1.54 15.08 -1.48
N GLU A 153 1.72 14.78 -2.76
CA GLU A 153 2.42 13.61 -3.29
C GLU A 153 3.74 13.41 -2.56
N THR A 154 3.68 12.66 -1.45
CA THR A 154 4.87 12.21 -0.75
C THR A 154 5.48 11.10 -1.58
N ASP A 155 6.74 10.82 -1.32
CA ASP A 155 7.44 9.68 -1.91
C ASP A 155 6.72 8.33 -1.71
N TRP A 156 5.63 8.24 -0.95
CA TRP A 156 5.00 6.98 -0.53
C TRP A 156 3.62 6.77 -1.15
N ILE A 157 3.14 7.76 -1.91
CA ILE A 157 1.78 7.82 -2.46
C ILE A 157 1.85 8.32 -3.91
N TYR A 158 1.20 7.61 -4.81
CA TYR A 158 0.98 8.06 -6.17
C TYR A 158 -0.52 8.11 -6.49
N ASN A 159 -0.97 9.15 -7.19
CA ASN A 159 -2.36 9.32 -7.59
C ASN A 159 -2.45 9.61 -9.11
N GLU A 160 -3.16 8.76 -9.84
CA GLU A 160 -3.60 9.05 -11.20
C GLU A 160 -5.02 9.63 -11.17
N ARG A 161 -5.21 10.76 -11.84
CA ARG A 161 -6.45 11.54 -11.81
C ARG A 161 -7.10 11.55 -13.19
N ASP A 162 -8.43 11.57 -13.23
CA ASP A 162 -9.16 11.84 -14.47
C ASP A 162 -9.25 13.35 -14.78
N GLU A 163 -9.90 13.69 -15.90
CA GLU A 163 -10.10 15.07 -16.34
C GLU A 163 -10.92 15.93 -15.34
N LYS A 164 -11.70 15.29 -14.46
CA LYS A 164 -12.48 15.96 -13.40
C LYS A 164 -11.69 16.10 -12.10
N GLY A 165 -10.47 15.57 -12.06
CA GLY A 165 -9.60 15.55 -10.88
C GLY A 165 -9.87 14.39 -9.93
N PHE A 166 -10.79 13.46 -10.25
CA PHE A 166 -11.07 12.32 -9.39
C PHE A 166 -9.89 11.34 -9.44
N ILE A 167 -9.50 10.83 -8.27
CA ILE A 167 -8.46 9.81 -8.22
C ILE A 167 -9.02 8.49 -8.75
N ARG A 168 -8.45 8.01 -9.86
CA ARG A 168 -8.81 6.73 -10.50
C ARG A 168 -7.84 5.62 -10.14
N HIS A 169 -6.58 5.95 -9.92
CA HIS A 169 -5.60 5.03 -9.36
C HIS A 169 -4.89 5.66 -8.17
N ARG A 170 -4.82 4.96 -7.04
CA ARG A 170 -4.01 5.35 -5.89
C ARG A 170 -3.12 4.19 -5.49
N THR A 171 -1.81 4.41 -5.46
CA THR A 171 -0.82 3.45 -4.97
C THR A 171 -0.21 3.98 -3.68
N GLU A 172 -0.07 3.13 -2.67
CA GLU A 172 0.61 3.48 -1.41
C GLU A 172 1.59 2.37 -1.01
N GLN A 173 2.73 2.74 -0.43
CA GLN A 173 3.68 1.83 0.23
C GLN A 173 3.65 2.11 1.74
N ILE A 174 3.40 1.07 2.55
CA ILE A 174 3.24 1.23 3.99
C ILE A 174 3.98 0.13 4.76
N GLU A 175 4.84 0.56 5.66
CA GLU A 175 5.45 -0.31 6.65
C GLU A 175 4.51 -0.48 7.86
N ILE A 176 4.30 -1.72 8.28
CA ILE A 176 3.42 -2.06 9.39
C ILE A 176 4.16 -2.96 10.38
N PRO A 177 4.05 -2.72 11.70
CA PRO A 177 4.63 -3.63 12.68
C PRO A 177 3.71 -4.82 12.92
N THR A 178 4.27 -5.89 13.48
CA THR A 178 3.42 -6.89 14.15
C THR A 178 2.92 -6.33 15.48
N VAL A 179 1.80 -6.87 15.95
CA VAL A 179 1.14 -6.46 17.19
C VAL A 179 0.70 -7.68 17.99
N GLU A 180 0.63 -7.54 19.31
CA GLU A 180 0.08 -8.55 20.21
C GLU A 180 -1.35 -8.92 19.75
N PRO A 181 -1.66 -10.20 19.49
CA PRO A 181 -2.99 -10.63 19.03
C PRO A 181 -4.13 -10.16 19.95
N GLU A 182 -3.86 -10.07 21.25
CA GLU A 182 -4.81 -9.61 22.26
C GLU A 182 -5.31 -8.19 21.96
N ARG A 183 -4.49 -7.32 21.36
CA ARG A 183 -4.91 -5.96 20.96
C ARG A 183 -6.13 -5.98 20.04
N LEU A 184 -6.19 -6.96 19.14
CA LEU A 184 -7.25 -7.09 18.15
C LEU A 184 -8.54 -7.72 18.72
N THR A 185 -8.49 -8.21 19.96
CA THR A 185 -9.63 -8.87 20.63
C THR A 185 -10.22 -8.04 21.76
N LEU A 186 -9.50 -7.02 22.23
CA LEU A 186 -10.00 -6.12 23.27
C LEU A 186 -11.25 -5.38 22.79
N GLN A 187 -12.25 -5.31 23.66
CA GLN A 187 -13.51 -4.60 23.41
C GLN A 187 -13.53 -3.22 24.10
N LEU A 188 -12.41 -2.48 24.02
CA LEU A 188 -12.30 -1.13 24.58
C LEU A 188 -12.50 -0.07 23.48
N SER A 189 -12.67 1.20 23.83
CA SER A 189 -12.55 2.25 22.81
C SER A 189 -11.06 2.42 22.48
N PRO A 190 -10.64 2.46 21.20
CA PRO A 190 -11.44 2.56 19.97
C PRO A 190 -11.77 1.21 19.30
N THR A 191 -11.30 0.08 19.85
CA THR A 191 -11.44 -1.28 19.30
C THR A 191 -12.85 -1.88 19.33
N ARG A 192 -13.85 -1.19 19.91
CA ARG A 192 -15.24 -1.67 20.05
C ARG A 192 -15.92 -2.06 18.72
N ARG A 193 -15.37 -1.60 17.59
CA ARG A 193 -15.85 -1.88 16.24
C ARG A 193 -14.96 -2.83 15.45
N ILE A 194 -13.99 -3.50 16.04
CA ILE A 194 -13.20 -4.53 15.34
C ILE A 194 -14.08 -5.79 15.08
N PRO A 195 -13.87 -6.54 13.98
CA PRO A 195 -14.54 -7.82 13.74
C PRO A 195 -14.28 -8.85 14.85
N ALA A 196 -15.08 -9.91 14.92
CA ALA A 196 -14.76 -11.05 15.78
C ALA A 196 -13.72 -11.94 15.09
N THR A 197 -12.80 -12.55 15.84
CA THR A 197 -11.78 -13.46 15.28
C THR A 197 -12.39 -14.66 14.56
N ASP A 198 -13.52 -15.15 15.03
CA ASP A 198 -14.28 -16.26 14.41
C ASP A 198 -14.89 -15.86 13.05
N ASP A 199 -14.92 -14.57 12.73
CA ASP A 199 -15.37 -14.04 11.44
C ASP A 199 -14.21 -13.87 10.44
N ALA A 200 -13.00 -14.33 10.79
CA ALA A 200 -11.87 -14.27 9.88
C ALA A 200 -12.11 -15.12 8.62
N PHE A 201 -11.66 -14.62 7.47
CA PHE A 201 -11.48 -15.46 6.30
C PHE A 201 -10.22 -16.31 6.46
N SER A 202 -10.28 -17.59 6.14
CA SER A 202 -9.07 -18.44 6.09
C SER A 202 -8.44 -18.32 4.71
N ALA A 203 -7.13 -18.18 4.65
CA ALA A 203 -6.40 -18.13 3.39
C ALA A 203 -5.04 -18.83 3.52
N GLU A 204 -4.56 -19.39 2.40
CA GLU A 204 -3.22 -19.96 2.29
C GLU A 204 -2.30 -18.94 1.63
N VAL A 205 -1.09 -18.77 2.18
CA VAL A 205 -0.10 -17.87 1.62
C VAL A 205 0.57 -18.55 0.42
N VAL A 206 0.41 -17.93 -0.75
CA VAL A 206 0.95 -18.37 -2.03
C VAL A 206 2.05 -17.42 -2.51
N VAL A 207 2.90 -17.91 -3.41
CA VAL A 207 3.89 -17.06 -4.07
C VAL A 207 3.19 -16.24 -5.14
N TYR A 208 3.30 -14.92 -5.05
CA TYR A 208 2.86 -13.99 -6.09
C TYR A 208 4.09 -13.32 -6.74
N PRO A 209 4.30 -13.48 -8.06
CA PRO A 209 5.51 -12.96 -8.73
C PRO A 209 5.70 -11.45 -8.65
N MET A 210 4.63 -10.68 -8.44
CA MET A 210 4.68 -9.22 -8.33
C MET A 210 4.66 -8.73 -6.88
N THR A 211 4.89 -9.61 -5.89
CA THR A 211 5.05 -9.16 -4.50
C THR A 211 6.27 -8.28 -4.38
N VAL A 212 6.03 -7.02 -4.01
CA VAL A 212 7.04 -6.02 -3.72
C VAL A 212 7.68 -6.36 -2.37
N LYS A 213 8.98 -6.57 -2.37
CA LYS A 213 9.80 -6.91 -1.21
C LYS A 213 10.88 -5.88 -1.04
N GLN A 214 11.03 -5.39 0.18
CA GLN A 214 12.17 -4.57 0.55
C GLN A 214 13.46 -5.43 0.56
N GLY A 215 14.53 -4.91 -0.02
CA GLY A 215 15.87 -5.52 0.00
C GLY A 215 16.87 -4.65 0.78
N ASP A 216 18.16 -4.97 0.70
CA ASP A 216 19.21 -4.25 1.45
C ASP A 216 19.23 -2.74 1.17
N ASN A 217 18.81 -2.33 -0.03
CA ASN A 217 18.77 -0.92 -0.43
C ASN A 217 17.64 -0.13 0.22
N SER A 218 16.64 -0.76 0.87
CA SER A 218 15.52 -0.05 1.51
C SER A 218 15.96 0.87 2.64
N GLN A 219 17.14 0.62 3.22
CA GLN A 219 17.78 1.51 4.20
C GLN A 219 18.06 2.92 3.65
N PHE A 220 18.12 3.10 2.32
CA PHE A 220 18.25 4.39 1.65
C PHE A 220 16.89 5.07 1.38
N GLY A 221 15.81 4.54 1.95
CA GLY A 221 14.44 5.00 1.74
C GLY A 221 13.73 4.19 0.65
N VAL A 222 12.40 4.19 0.69
CA VAL A 222 11.56 3.54 -0.31
C VAL A 222 10.57 4.59 -0.80
N ALA A 223 10.52 4.77 -2.12
CA ALA A 223 9.61 5.71 -2.76
C ALA A 223 8.81 5.08 -3.90
N ILE A 224 7.66 5.64 -4.22
CA ILE A 224 6.93 5.43 -5.45
C ILE A 224 7.43 6.46 -6.45
N VAL A 225 8.05 5.99 -7.53
CA VAL A 225 8.70 6.82 -8.54
C VAL A 225 7.95 6.66 -9.87
N PRO A 226 7.47 7.76 -10.48
CA PRO A 226 6.95 7.73 -11.84
C PRO A 226 8.04 7.26 -12.83
N LEU A 227 7.69 6.32 -13.71
CA LEU A 227 8.65 5.78 -14.66
C LEU A 227 9.08 6.79 -15.71
N ASP A 228 8.21 7.74 -16.09
CA ASP A 228 8.57 8.83 -16.99
C ASP A 228 9.74 9.65 -16.44
N ASP A 229 9.66 10.06 -15.18
CA ASP A 229 10.71 10.83 -14.51
C ASP A 229 12.02 10.04 -14.42
N TRP A 230 11.93 8.76 -14.06
CA TRP A 230 13.10 7.88 -13.97
C TRP A 230 13.76 7.63 -15.33
N ILE A 231 12.98 7.40 -16.38
CA ILE A 231 13.49 7.25 -17.74
C ILE A 231 14.22 8.53 -18.18
N GLU A 232 13.66 9.71 -17.87
CA GLU A 232 14.33 10.98 -18.16
C GLU A 232 15.65 11.14 -17.39
N GLU A 233 15.68 10.78 -16.11
CA GLU A 233 16.88 10.81 -15.28
C GLU A 233 17.98 9.90 -15.87
N MET A 234 17.64 8.65 -16.17
CA MET A 234 18.54 7.67 -16.78
C MET A 234 19.14 8.16 -18.11
N ARG A 235 18.36 8.88 -18.93
CA ARG A 235 18.85 9.48 -20.19
C ARG A 235 19.80 10.66 -19.96
N ARG A 236 19.64 11.39 -18.86
CA ARG A 236 20.53 12.51 -18.49
C ARG A 236 21.87 12.00 -17.95
N GLU A 237 21.88 10.89 -17.24
CA GLU A 237 23.09 10.30 -16.70
C GLU A 237 24.04 9.83 -17.82
N HIS A 238 25.21 10.46 -17.89
CA HIS A 238 26.14 10.28 -19.01
C HIS A 238 26.87 8.92 -19.02
N TYR A 239 26.82 8.16 -17.93
CA TYR A 239 27.65 6.97 -17.73
C TYR A 239 27.13 5.75 -18.52
N LEU A 240 25.85 5.72 -18.87
CA LEU A 240 25.21 4.59 -19.54
C LEU A 240 24.89 4.86 -21.02
N ARG A 241 25.26 5.99 -21.62
CA ARG A 241 24.60 6.48 -22.85
C ARG A 241 24.40 5.48 -23.99
N GLU A 242 25.38 4.64 -24.35
CA GLU A 242 25.14 3.65 -25.41
C GLU A 242 24.49 2.35 -24.87
N TRP A 243 24.96 1.85 -23.72
CA TRP A 243 24.44 0.59 -23.15
C TRP A 243 23.04 0.77 -22.55
N GLY A 244 22.81 1.81 -21.75
CA GLY A 244 21.52 2.16 -21.17
C GLY A 244 20.45 2.40 -22.23
N GLU A 245 20.74 3.16 -23.29
CA GLU A 245 19.78 3.39 -24.39
C GLU A 245 19.42 2.12 -25.16
N THR A 246 20.33 1.14 -25.22
CA THR A 246 20.11 -0.10 -25.98
C THR A 246 19.57 -1.25 -25.12
N MET A 247 19.87 -1.28 -23.83
CA MET A 247 19.55 -2.40 -22.94
C MET A 247 18.53 -2.05 -21.85
N ILE A 248 18.60 -0.85 -21.27
CA ILE A 248 17.77 -0.47 -20.11
C ILE A 248 16.52 0.28 -20.52
N ILE A 249 16.67 1.36 -21.30
CA ILE A 249 15.56 2.22 -21.72
C ILE A 249 14.44 1.42 -22.41
N PRO A 250 14.72 0.46 -23.33
CA PRO A 250 13.66 -0.35 -23.93
C PRO A 250 12.90 -1.20 -22.90
N VAL A 251 13.59 -1.72 -21.87
CA VAL A 251 12.97 -2.48 -20.78
C VAL A 251 12.04 -1.58 -19.96
N LEU A 252 12.50 -0.38 -19.60
CA LEU A 252 11.71 0.59 -18.83
C LEU A 252 10.48 1.08 -19.62
N GLU A 253 10.62 1.35 -20.92
CA GLU A 253 9.50 1.76 -21.78
C GLU A 253 8.45 0.63 -21.91
N GLU A 254 8.87 -0.64 -22.07
CA GLU A 254 7.95 -1.78 -22.08
C GLU A 254 7.21 -1.97 -20.73
N ILE A 255 7.87 -1.69 -19.61
CA ILE A 255 7.21 -1.68 -18.29
C ILE A 255 6.21 -0.53 -18.20
N ARG A 256 6.62 0.67 -18.62
CA ARG A 256 5.82 1.90 -18.58
C ARG A 256 4.50 1.77 -19.33
N GLU A 257 4.46 1.03 -20.44
CA GLU A 257 3.22 0.71 -21.17
C GLU A 257 2.17 -0.03 -20.31
N ARG A 258 2.58 -0.64 -19.20
CA ARG A 258 1.72 -1.49 -18.34
C ARG A 258 1.57 -0.96 -16.93
N SER A 259 2.54 -0.20 -16.44
CA SER A 259 2.60 0.35 -15.09
C SER A 259 3.30 1.71 -15.16
N PRO A 260 2.67 2.82 -14.74
CA PRO A 260 3.27 4.16 -14.88
C PRO A 260 4.34 4.47 -13.82
N LEU A 261 4.54 3.59 -12.85
CA LEU A 261 5.41 3.80 -11.68
C LEU A 261 6.18 2.54 -11.31
N PHE A 262 7.16 2.68 -10.42
CA PHE A 262 7.77 1.59 -9.65
C PHE A 262 8.04 2.01 -8.20
N ILE A 263 8.28 1.03 -7.33
CA ILE A 263 8.67 1.25 -5.95
C ILE A 263 10.20 1.10 -5.83
N SER A 264 10.90 2.20 -5.60
CA SER A 264 12.35 2.27 -5.56
C SER A 264 12.94 1.48 -4.40
N ASN A 265 14.19 1.05 -4.55
CA ASN A 265 14.94 0.30 -3.52
C ASN A 265 14.23 -1.00 -3.07
N THR A 266 13.40 -1.56 -3.95
CA THR A 266 12.72 -2.85 -3.80
C THR A 266 12.97 -3.73 -5.04
N ASN A 267 12.44 -4.94 -5.05
CA ASN A 267 12.45 -5.81 -6.23
C ASN A 267 11.36 -5.45 -7.29
N ASP A 268 10.58 -4.38 -7.12
CA ASP A 268 9.40 -4.10 -7.95
C ASP A 268 9.74 -3.92 -9.43
N LEU A 269 10.79 -3.16 -9.75
CA LEU A 269 11.19 -2.90 -11.14
C LEU A 269 11.65 -4.20 -11.84
N LEU A 270 12.38 -5.05 -11.11
CA LEU A 270 12.77 -6.37 -11.60
C LEU A 270 11.56 -7.30 -11.80
N ASN A 271 10.61 -7.32 -10.85
CA ASN A 271 9.37 -8.08 -11.00
C ASN A 271 8.61 -7.66 -12.27
N LYS A 272 8.51 -6.34 -12.49
CA LYS A 272 7.88 -5.73 -13.67
C LYS A 272 8.63 -6.06 -14.96
N ALA A 273 9.95 -6.03 -14.97
CA ALA A 273 10.76 -6.42 -16.12
C ALA A 273 10.49 -7.89 -16.50
N ASN A 274 10.50 -8.80 -15.52
CA ASN A 274 10.16 -10.20 -15.74
C ASN A 274 8.75 -10.39 -16.30
N ALA A 275 7.77 -9.62 -15.80
CA ALA A 275 6.37 -9.77 -16.17
C ALA A 275 6.00 -9.11 -17.51
N PHE A 276 6.60 -7.96 -17.82
CA PHE A 276 6.12 -7.07 -18.89
C PHE A 276 7.13 -6.87 -20.02
N SER A 277 8.43 -6.99 -19.75
CA SER A 277 9.45 -6.68 -20.75
C SER A 277 9.81 -7.90 -21.61
N LYS A 278 9.55 -7.81 -22.91
CA LYS A 278 10.02 -8.78 -23.90
C LYS A 278 11.53 -8.65 -24.10
N THR A 279 12.03 -7.42 -24.10
CA THR A 279 13.45 -7.12 -24.25
C THR A 279 14.25 -7.84 -23.16
N PHE A 280 13.93 -7.60 -21.88
CA PHE A 280 14.59 -8.24 -20.74
C PHE A 280 14.58 -9.77 -20.82
N ASN A 281 13.43 -10.35 -21.17
CA ASN A 281 13.24 -11.79 -21.27
C ASN A 281 13.97 -12.43 -22.46
N SER A 282 14.40 -11.64 -23.45
CA SER A 282 15.16 -12.09 -24.62
C SER A 282 16.68 -11.92 -24.49
N LEU A 283 17.14 -11.19 -23.46
CA LEU A 283 18.57 -10.96 -23.22
C LEU A 283 19.34 -12.26 -22.98
N SER A 284 20.63 -12.24 -23.34
CA SER A 284 21.58 -13.28 -22.96
C SER A 284 21.70 -13.36 -21.43
N SER A 285 22.24 -14.46 -20.90
CA SER A 285 22.41 -14.61 -19.45
C SER A 285 23.28 -13.51 -18.84
N GLN A 286 24.35 -13.09 -19.54
CA GLN A 286 25.23 -12.01 -19.08
C GLN A 286 24.52 -10.66 -19.13
N ASP A 287 23.92 -10.29 -20.27
CA ASP A 287 23.24 -8.99 -20.39
C ASP A 287 22.07 -8.88 -19.42
N ARG A 288 21.38 -10.00 -19.13
CA ARG A 288 20.30 -10.03 -18.15
C ARG A 288 20.81 -9.79 -16.74
N GLU A 289 21.97 -10.33 -16.38
CA GLU A 289 22.60 -10.09 -15.08
C GLU A 289 22.96 -8.62 -14.92
N ASP A 290 23.63 -8.04 -15.92
CA ASP A 290 24.02 -6.63 -15.94
C ASP A 290 22.78 -5.70 -15.86
N VAL A 291 21.72 -6.00 -16.62
CA VAL A 291 20.45 -5.24 -16.54
C VAL A 291 19.76 -5.45 -15.20
N THR A 292 19.84 -6.64 -14.60
CA THR A 292 19.24 -6.90 -13.28
C THR A 292 19.91 -6.05 -12.21
N GLU A 293 21.25 -5.96 -12.21
CA GLU A 293 22.00 -5.11 -11.29
C GLU A 293 21.56 -3.65 -11.41
N GLU A 294 21.40 -3.15 -12.63
CA GLU A 294 20.94 -1.78 -12.87
C GLU A 294 19.49 -1.54 -12.43
N LEU A 295 18.56 -2.46 -12.70
CA LEU A 295 17.16 -2.32 -12.24
C LEU A 295 17.01 -2.39 -10.71
N GLN A 296 18.05 -2.86 -10.00
CA GLN A 296 18.10 -2.95 -8.55
C GLN A 296 19.04 -1.91 -7.93
N SER A 297 19.59 -0.99 -8.74
CA SER A 297 20.48 0.06 -8.28
C SER A 297 19.77 0.98 -7.27
N VAL A 298 20.56 1.60 -6.40
CA VAL A 298 20.03 2.47 -5.35
C VAL A 298 19.49 3.75 -5.98
N VAL A 299 18.23 4.04 -5.72
CA VAL A 299 17.62 5.33 -6.04
C VAL A 299 17.74 6.22 -4.81
N PHE A 300 18.53 7.29 -4.92
CA PHE A 300 18.70 8.26 -3.85
C PHE A 300 17.57 9.29 -3.88
N ILE A 301 16.68 9.22 -2.89
CA ILE A 301 15.58 10.17 -2.74
C ILE A 301 16.11 11.36 -1.93
N VAL A 302 16.18 12.55 -2.54
CA VAL A 302 16.55 13.79 -1.82
C VAL A 302 15.32 14.30 -1.09
N SER A 303 15.17 13.94 0.19
CA SER A 303 14.18 14.58 1.05
C SER A 303 14.64 16.00 1.36
N TYR A 304 13.95 17.02 0.83
CA TYR A 304 14.11 18.38 1.33
C TYR A 304 13.49 18.44 2.72
N GLU A 305 14.32 18.32 3.76
CA GLU A 305 13.89 18.65 5.12
C GLU A 305 13.38 20.10 5.11
N THR A 306 12.09 20.29 5.37
CA THR A 306 11.58 21.61 5.74
C THR A 306 12.43 22.11 6.90
N PRO A 307 13.06 23.30 6.80
CA PRO A 307 13.96 23.77 7.84
C PRO A 307 13.19 23.80 9.16
N GLU A 308 13.74 23.12 10.17
CA GLU A 308 13.23 23.18 11.53
C GLU A 308 13.00 24.65 11.88
N THR A 309 11.75 25.00 12.16
CA THR A 309 11.45 26.27 12.83
C THR A 309 12.09 26.19 14.20
N VAL A 310 13.27 26.78 14.32
CA VAL A 310 13.93 27.05 15.58
C VAL A 310 13.02 28.00 16.37
N GLU A 311 12.34 27.48 17.39
CA GLU A 311 11.79 28.28 18.49
C GLU A 311 12.90 28.74 19.44
#